data_AF-A0A9P7ELI4-F1
#
_entry.id   AF-A0A9P7ELI4-F1
#
_cell.length_a   1.000
_cell.length_b   1.000
_cell.length_c   1.000
_cell.angle_alpha   90.00
_cell.angle_beta   90.00
_cell.angle_gamma   90.00
#
_symmetry.space_group_name_H-M   'P 1'
#
loop_
_entity.id
_entity.type
_entity.pdbx_description
1 polymer ?
#
loop_
_entity_poly.entity_id
_entity_poly.type
_entity_poly.pdbx_seq_one_letter_code
_entity_poly.pdbx_strand_id
1 'polypeptide(L)'
;MSNPEYNFNFNPPPPLYGHPGTPAGHAYSGMVGAHEMGRAMYQGGPAGMSDGCPICIQHVEAAKTEFKAKIKSLEEQFEQKVASLLASKSQVDVGDGFEAETNEEFEKDVEKLEKSALAFSDNSLKMLMGSAKLTVDMLPSYPSDKNKWLLDPATNEHLMCFRWTESHQHSDNHANILRIITYICQHSTTVCAGTGPALRDISDKDLCTCVVKKYQDLQKNLWKAGRLSGHPVVPLTAVASTVEDDLLGPSAQPVAVMATSRAKLQSRARGKLEVHICKYKNLPEDSEFRMRIRC
;
A
#
# COMPACT_ATOMS: atom_id res chain seq x y z
N MET A 1 -35.83 -17.73 -0.01
CA MET A 1 -34.62 -18.37 0.55
C MET A 1 -34.17 -17.51 1.71
N SER A 2 -34.38 -17.99 2.94
CA SER A 2 -34.20 -17.22 4.17
C SER A 2 -32.71 -17.15 4.54
N ASN A 3 -32.21 -15.94 4.77
CA ASN A 3 -30.86 -15.68 5.27
C ASN A 3 -30.74 -16.18 6.72
N PRO A 4 -29.73 -16.97 7.09
CA PRO A 4 -29.51 -17.33 8.48
C PRO A 4 -28.93 -16.12 9.23
N GLU A 5 -29.72 -15.58 10.17
CA GLU A 5 -29.27 -14.58 11.15
C GLU A 5 -28.20 -15.22 12.05
N TYR A 6 -26.94 -14.81 11.89
CA TYR A 6 -25.87 -15.12 12.83
C TYR A 6 -25.92 -14.13 13.99
N ASN A 7 -26.55 -14.56 15.08
CA ASN A 7 -26.63 -13.81 16.33
C ASN A 7 -25.37 -14.08 17.17
N PHE A 8 -24.36 -13.22 17.06
CA PHE A 8 -23.17 -13.28 17.94
C PHE A 8 -23.36 -12.30 19.10
N ASN A 9 -23.62 -12.87 20.28
CA ASN A 9 -23.77 -12.15 21.52
C ASN A 9 -22.38 -11.82 22.09
N PHE A 10 -21.93 -10.56 21.96
CA PHE A 10 -20.70 -10.07 22.57
C PHE A 10 -21.02 -9.24 23.81
N ASN A 11 -20.66 -9.75 24.98
CA ASN A 11 -20.62 -8.96 26.20
C ASN A 11 -19.48 -7.93 26.10
N PRO A 12 -19.73 -6.64 26.39
CA PRO A 12 -18.67 -5.65 26.42
C PRO A 12 -17.68 -5.94 27.57
N PRO A 13 -16.37 -5.70 27.38
CA PRO A 13 -15.39 -5.87 28.44
C PRO A 13 -15.57 -4.80 29.54
N PRO A 14 -15.26 -5.12 30.81
CA PRO A 14 -15.34 -4.16 31.90
C PRO A 14 -14.27 -3.06 31.78
N PRO A 15 -14.52 -1.86 32.35
CA PRO A 15 -13.58 -0.75 32.30
C PRO A 15 -12.32 -1.03 33.12
N LEU A 16 -11.16 -0.79 32.52
CA LEU A 16 -9.86 -0.88 33.20
C LEU A 16 -9.71 0.29 34.18
N TYR A 17 -9.73 -0.02 35.48
CA TYR A 17 -9.35 0.90 36.54
C TYR A 17 -7.82 1.11 36.53
N GLY A 18 -7.42 2.38 36.55
CA GLY A 18 -6.02 2.79 36.58
C GLY A 18 -5.34 2.51 37.92
N HIS A 19 -4.07 2.10 37.86
CA HIS A 19 -3.16 2.17 38.99
C HIS A 19 -2.08 3.24 38.74
N PRO A 20 -1.83 4.13 39.70
CA PRO A 20 -0.70 5.04 39.69
C PRO A 20 0.51 4.40 40.37
N GLY A 21 1.73 4.77 39.94
CA GLY A 21 2.94 4.48 40.72
C GLY A 21 4.23 4.36 39.93
N THR A 22 4.82 5.49 39.54
CA THR A 22 6.28 5.68 39.42
C THR A 22 6.94 5.51 40.81
N PRO A 23 8.27 5.26 40.99
CA PRO A 23 9.31 6.12 40.45
C PRO A 23 10.72 5.53 40.17
N ALA A 24 11.51 6.41 39.52
CA ALA A 24 12.94 6.69 39.70
C ALA A 24 14.02 5.62 39.38
N GLY A 25 14.79 5.97 38.35
CA GLY A 25 16.18 6.34 38.56
C GLY A 25 17.20 5.29 38.19
N HIS A 26 17.92 5.50 37.09
CA HIS A 26 19.34 5.17 37.02
C HIS A 26 20.06 6.12 36.05
N ALA A 27 21.07 6.78 36.60
CA ALA A 27 22.06 7.55 35.88
C ALA A 27 22.95 6.59 35.07
N TYR A 28 23.13 6.87 33.78
CA TYR A 28 24.25 6.30 33.03
C TYR A 28 25.23 7.40 32.66
N SER A 29 26.39 7.28 33.30
CA SER A 29 27.62 8.01 33.10
C SER A 29 28.28 7.58 31.78
N GLY A 30 28.81 8.57 31.05
CA GLY A 30 30.09 8.51 30.35
C GLY A 30 30.27 7.47 29.25
N MET A 31 30.35 7.94 28.00
CA MET A 31 31.49 7.63 27.13
C MET A 31 31.54 8.64 25.98
N VAL A 32 32.41 9.63 26.13
CA VAL A 32 32.97 10.44 25.06
C VAL A 32 34.15 9.64 24.51
N GLY A 33 34.11 9.24 23.24
CA GLY A 33 35.19 8.45 22.67
C GLY A 33 35.02 8.13 21.19
N ALA A 34 35.71 8.92 20.37
CA ALA A 34 36.31 8.54 19.09
C ALA A 34 35.40 7.96 17.99
N HIS A 35 35.00 8.80 17.03
CA HIS A 35 34.89 8.37 15.63
C HIS A 35 35.11 9.56 14.69
N GLU A 36 36.31 10.15 14.79
CA GLU A 36 36.83 11.12 13.85
C GLU A 36 38.01 10.48 13.11
N MET A 37 37.71 9.63 12.13
CA MET A 37 38.66 9.19 11.10
C MET A 37 37.89 8.50 9.98
N GLY A 38 37.59 9.24 8.91
CA GLY A 38 36.91 8.71 7.73
C GLY A 38 36.61 9.76 6.65
N ARG A 39 37.37 10.87 6.62
CA ARG A 39 37.18 11.99 5.68
C ARG A 39 38.46 12.34 4.94
N ALA A 40 39.09 11.35 4.34
CA ALA A 40 40.09 11.54 3.30
C ALA A 40 40.10 10.25 2.47
N MET A 41 40.10 10.35 1.13
CA MET A 41 40.24 9.29 0.10
C MET A 41 39.17 9.32 -1.02
N TYR A 42 38.54 10.46 -1.31
CA TYR A 42 37.84 10.66 -2.60
C TYR A 42 38.16 12.04 -3.18
N GLN A 43 39.45 12.31 -3.40
CA GLN A 43 39.91 13.32 -4.36
C GLN A 43 40.73 12.58 -5.41
N GLY A 44 40.09 12.32 -6.54
CA GLY A 44 40.64 11.51 -7.63
C GLY A 44 39.55 10.93 -8.51
N GLY A 45 38.54 11.73 -8.85
CA GLY A 45 37.62 11.37 -9.93
C GLY A 45 38.33 11.61 -11.26
N PRO A 46 38.50 10.60 -12.14
CA PRO A 46 39.05 10.84 -13.46
C PRO A 46 38.10 11.77 -14.22
N ALA A 47 38.56 13.00 -14.47
CA ALA A 47 37.98 13.88 -15.45
C ALA A 47 38.23 13.27 -16.84
N GLY A 48 37.32 12.43 -17.31
CA GLY A 48 37.49 11.79 -18.62
C GLY A 48 36.63 10.55 -18.86
N MET A 49 35.33 10.61 -18.62
CA MET A 49 34.38 9.66 -19.21
C MET A 49 33.09 10.42 -19.55
N SER A 50 33.19 11.33 -20.50
CA SER A 50 32.05 12.09 -21.04
C SER A 50 31.86 11.80 -22.52
N ASP A 51 31.86 10.52 -22.91
CA ASP A 51 31.25 10.08 -24.15
C ASP A 51 30.69 8.68 -23.89
N GLY A 52 29.37 8.61 -23.69
CA GLY A 52 28.67 7.34 -23.52
C GLY A 52 28.96 6.44 -24.71
N CYS A 53 29.15 5.14 -24.47
CA CYS A 53 29.34 4.16 -25.54
C CYS A 53 28.30 4.38 -26.66
N PRO A 54 28.72 4.66 -27.91
CA PRO A 54 27.81 4.99 -29.02
C PRO A 54 26.70 3.94 -29.23
N ILE A 55 27.01 2.68 -28.95
CA ILE A 55 26.08 1.54 -29.03
C ILE A 55 24.95 1.68 -27.99
N CYS A 56 25.26 2.12 -26.77
CA CYS A 56 24.26 2.33 -25.73
C CYS A 56 23.33 3.51 -26.06
N ILE A 57 23.84 4.56 -26.71
CA ILE A 57 23.05 5.71 -27.14
C ILE A 57 22.05 5.29 -28.23
N GLN A 58 22.51 4.53 -29.23
CA GLN A 58 21.65 4.03 -30.31
C GLN A 58 20.52 3.12 -29.81
N HIS A 59 20.81 2.21 -28.86
CA HIS A 59 19.76 1.36 -28.27
C HIS A 59 18.73 2.15 -27.48
N VAL A 60 19.14 3.20 -26.75
CA VAL A 60 18.21 4.06 -26.01
C VAL A 60 17.34 4.89 -26.96
N GLU A 61 17.91 5.38 -28.07
CA GLU A 61 17.16 6.11 -29.08
C GLU A 61 16.15 5.22 -29.83
N ALA A 62 16.54 3.98 -30.17
CA ALA A 62 15.64 2.99 -30.78
C ALA A 62 14.50 2.60 -29.83
N ALA A 63 14.79 2.36 -28.54
CA ALA A 63 13.74 2.08 -27.55
C ALA A 63 12.79 3.28 -27.38
N LYS A 64 13.31 4.51 -27.46
CA LYS A 64 12.50 5.73 -27.37
C LYS A 64 11.57 5.90 -28.57
N THR A 65 12.00 5.58 -29.79
CA THR A 65 11.14 5.65 -30.98
C THR A 65 10.06 4.58 -30.97
N GLU A 66 10.41 3.34 -30.58
CA GLU A 66 9.44 2.26 -30.41
C GLU A 66 8.37 2.60 -29.37
N PHE A 67 8.79 3.14 -28.22
CA PHE A 67 7.85 3.52 -27.16
C PHE A 67 6.91 4.66 -27.61
N LYS A 68 7.42 5.64 -28.35
CA LYS A 68 6.59 6.71 -28.94
C LYS A 68 5.58 6.18 -29.95
N ALA A 69 5.98 5.25 -30.81
CA ALA A 69 5.07 4.62 -31.76
C ALA A 69 3.95 3.85 -31.06
N LYS A 70 4.28 3.14 -29.97
CA LYS A 70 3.31 2.39 -29.17
C LYS A 70 2.31 3.31 -28.46
N ILE A 71 2.75 4.45 -27.92
CA ILE A 71 1.84 5.45 -27.33
C ILE A 71 0.85 5.94 -28.39
N LYS A 72 1.35 6.35 -29.56
CA LYS A 72 0.50 6.86 -30.64
C LYS A 72 -0.54 5.82 -31.09
N SER A 73 -0.13 4.56 -31.23
CA SER A 73 -1.06 3.46 -31.58
C SER A 73 -2.13 3.24 -30.51
N LEU A 74 -1.79 3.36 -29.23
CA LEU A 74 -2.76 3.24 -28.13
C LEU A 74 -3.74 4.42 -28.10
N GLU A 75 -3.27 5.64 -28.37
CA GLU A 75 -4.12 6.83 -28.50
C GLU A 75 -5.12 6.65 -29.65
N GLU A 76 -4.67 6.21 -30.83
CA GLU A 76 -5.54 5.93 -31.98
C GLU A 76 -6.57 4.83 -31.67
N GLN A 77 -6.18 3.75 -30.98
CA GLN A 77 -7.11 2.69 -30.55
C GLN A 77 -8.14 3.20 -29.55
N PHE A 78 -7.75 4.12 -28.66
CA PHE A 78 -8.66 4.71 -27.69
C PHE A 78 -9.68 5.62 -28.38
N GLU A 79 -9.23 6.48 -29.30
CA GLU A 79 -10.12 7.34 -30.09
C GLU A 79 -11.12 6.52 -30.91
N GLN A 80 -10.67 5.43 -31.56
CA GLN A 80 -11.56 4.52 -32.29
C GLN A 80 -12.62 3.88 -31.39
N LYS A 81 -12.24 3.43 -30.18
CA LYS A 81 -13.21 2.86 -29.22
C LYS A 81 -14.21 3.89 -28.73
N VAL A 82 -13.76 5.11 -28.43
CA VAL A 82 -14.66 6.20 -28.02
C VAL A 82 -15.63 6.55 -29.14
N ALA A 83 -15.16 6.67 -30.39
CA ALA A 83 -16.02 6.92 -31.55
C ALA A 83 -17.04 5.79 -31.77
N SER A 84 -16.63 4.52 -31.64
CA SER A 84 -17.51 3.36 -31.74
C SER A 84 -18.58 3.34 -30.64
N LEU A 85 -18.22 3.69 -29.39
CA LEU A 85 -19.18 3.78 -28.29
C LEU A 85 -20.19 4.91 -28.49
N LEU A 86 -19.75 6.08 -28.96
CA LEU A 86 -20.64 7.20 -29.25
C LEU A 86 -21.60 6.88 -30.41
N ALA A 87 -21.11 6.25 -31.47
CA ALA A 87 -21.96 5.80 -32.58
C ALA A 87 -22.98 4.75 -32.14
N SER A 88 -22.57 3.80 -31.29
CA SER A 88 -23.47 2.78 -30.73
C SER A 88 -24.54 3.39 -29.81
N LYS A 89 -24.20 4.47 -29.10
CA LYS A 89 -25.15 5.21 -28.25
C LYS A 89 -26.21 5.97 -29.05
N SER A 90 -25.87 6.45 -30.25
CA SER A 90 -26.83 7.15 -31.12
C SER A 90 -27.85 6.25 -31.84
N GLN A 91 -27.70 4.92 -31.76
CA GLN A 91 -28.63 3.96 -32.39
C GLN A 91 -29.68 3.39 -31.43
N VAL A 92 -29.71 3.84 -30.17
CA VAL A 92 -30.79 3.55 -29.24
C VAL A 92 -31.79 4.71 -29.28
N ASP A 93 -32.53 4.80 -30.38
CA ASP A 93 -33.75 5.58 -30.48
C ASP A 93 -34.92 4.60 -30.45
N VAL A 94 -35.64 4.59 -29.32
CA VAL A 94 -37.09 4.33 -29.11
C VAL A 94 -37.28 4.02 -27.62
N GLY A 95 -37.81 5.00 -26.88
CA GLY A 95 -38.20 4.85 -25.48
C GLY A 95 -38.48 6.18 -24.78
N ASP A 96 -39.25 7.06 -25.41
CA ASP A 96 -39.85 8.25 -24.81
C ASP A 96 -40.58 7.86 -23.50
N GLY A 97 -40.00 8.21 -22.35
CA GLY A 97 -40.62 7.96 -21.04
C GLY A 97 -39.72 7.77 -19.80
N PHE A 98 -38.39 7.93 -19.87
CA PHE A 98 -37.50 7.67 -18.71
C PHE A 98 -36.36 8.69 -18.50
N GLU A 99 -36.57 9.96 -18.90
CA GLU A 99 -35.51 10.99 -18.95
C GLU A 99 -35.27 11.78 -17.64
N ALA A 100 -35.97 11.47 -16.54
CA ALA A 100 -35.78 12.18 -15.26
C ALA A 100 -35.19 11.32 -14.13
N GLU A 101 -35.34 9.99 -14.16
CA GLU A 101 -34.90 9.12 -13.06
C GLU A 101 -33.40 8.79 -13.13
N THR A 102 -32.78 8.87 -14.31
CA THR A 102 -31.40 8.44 -14.53
C THR A 102 -30.34 9.49 -14.19
N ASN A 103 -30.66 10.79 -14.30
CA ASN A 103 -29.70 11.84 -13.99
C ASN A 103 -29.56 12.07 -12.47
N GLU A 104 -30.67 12.00 -11.73
CA GLU A 104 -30.65 12.15 -10.27
C GLU A 104 -29.96 10.96 -9.56
N GLU A 105 -30.16 9.74 -10.06
CA GLU A 105 -29.46 8.55 -9.54
C GLU A 105 -27.95 8.61 -9.82
N PHE A 106 -27.55 9.06 -11.01
CA PHE A 106 -26.14 9.22 -11.36
C PHE A 106 -25.45 10.30 -10.51
N GLU A 107 -26.09 11.46 -10.32
CA GLU A 107 -25.55 12.53 -9.47
C GLU A 107 -25.38 12.07 -8.02
N LYS A 108 -26.34 11.29 -7.49
CA LYS A 108 -26.26 10.69 -6.15
C LYS A 108 -25.13 9.68 -6.02
N ASP A 109 -24.87 8.88 -7.05
CA ASP A 109 -23.75 7.93 -7.07
C ASP A 109 -22.40 8.65 -7.12
N VAL A 110 -22.29 9.72 -7.90
CA VAL A 110 -21.09 10.57 -7.93
C VAL A 110 -20.85 11.22 -6.57
N GLU A 111 -21.88 11.80 -5.95
CA GLU A 111 -21.78 12.41 -4.62
C GLU A 111 -21.34 11.39 -3.56
N LYS A 112 -21.87 10.17 -3.62
CA LYS A 112 -21.46 9.07 -2.73
C LYS A 112 -20.00 8.69 -2.93
N LEU A 113 -19.54 8.63 -4.18
CA LEU A 113 -18.13 8.34 -4.50
C LEU A 113 -17.20 9.42 -3.97
N GLU A 114 -17.56 10.69 -4.14
CA GLU A 114 -16.79 11.84 -3.64
C GLU A 114 -16.73 11.85 -2.11
N LYS A 115 -17.86 11.63 -1.44
CA LYS A 115 -17.92 11.47 0.02
C LYS A 115 -17.03 10.32 0.49
N SER A 116 -17.06 9.18 -0.19
CA SER A 116 -16.17 8.06 0.13
C SER A 116 -14.69 8.41 -0.05
N ALA A 117 -14.34 9.11 -1.13
CA ALA A 117 -12.96 9.53 -1.37
C ALA A 117 -12.46 10.53 -0.31
N LEU A 118 -13.32 11.47 0.12
CA LEU A 118 -13.02 12.39 1.22
C LEU A 118 -12.84 11.63 2.54
N ALA A 119 -13.75 10.72 2.87
CA ALA A 119 -13.67 9.87 4.05
C ALA A 119 -12.40 9.00 4.06
N PHE A 120 -11.99 8.48 2.90
CA PHE A 120 -10.73 7.74 2.74
C PHE A 120 -9.50 8.58 3.09
N SER A 121 -9.59 9.89 2.85
CA SER A 121 -8.53 10.85 3.18
C SER A 121 -8.58 11.38 4.61
N ASP A 122 -9.63 11.04 5.38
CA ASP A 122 -9.85 11.54 6.74
C ASP A 122 -8.72 11.15 7.70
N ASN A 123 -8.31 12.11 8.53
CA ASN A 123 -7.19 11.91 9.46
C ASN A 123 -7.56 10.99 10.62
N SER A 124 -8.81 11.02 11.09
CA SER A 124 -9.27 10.13 12.16
C SER A 124 -9.30 8.69 11.68
N LEU A 125 -9.79 8.45 10.45
CA LEU A 125 -9.74 7.13 9.82
C LEU A 125 -8.29 6.66 9.62
N LYS A 126 -7.39 7.53 9.13
CA LYS A 126 -5.96 7.22 9.03
C LYS A 126 -5.33 6.90 10.37
N MET A 127 -5.70 7.63 11.42
CA MET A 127 -5.24 7.36 12.78
C MET A 127 -5.75 6.01 13.26
N LEU A 128 -7.03 5.68 13.07
CA LEU A 128 -7.57 4.35 13.40
C LEU A 128 -6.77 3.25 12.69
N MET A 129 -6.56 3.40 11.39
CA MET A 129 -5.80 2.45 10.55
C MET A 129 -4.28 2.49 10.76
N GLY A 130 -3.76 3.45 11.53
CA GLY A 130 -2.33 3.67 11.77
C GLY A 130 -1.90 3.59 13.24
N SER A 131 -2.86 3.52 14.17
CA SER A 131 -2.67 3.68 15.61
C SER A 131 -1.97 2.49 16.26
N ALA A 132 -2.14 1.29 15.71
CA ALA A 132 -1.30 0.15 16.04
C ALA A 132 -0.22 0.00 14.95
N LYS A 133 1.01 0.40 15.24
CA LYS A 133 2.17 -0.08 14.48
C LYS A 133 2.30 -1.58 14.75
N LEU A 134 1.52 -2.39 14.05
CA LEU A 134 1.74 -3.83 13.96
C LEU A 134 3.14 -3.99 13.38
N THR A 135 4.11 -4.23 14.26
CA THR A 135 5.47 -4.54 13.87
C THR A 135 5.55 -6.03 13.58
N VAL A 136 6.50 -6.39 12.73
CA VAL A 136 6.77 -7.77 12.36
C VAL A 136 6.93 -8.68 13.58
N ASP A 137 7.51 -8.17 14.67
CA ASP A 137 7.81 -8.95 15.87
C ASP A 137 6.59 -9.22 16.77
N MET A 138 5.47 -8.52 16.54
CA MET A 138 4.23 -8.67 17.33
C MET A 138 3.23 -9.63 16.67
N LEU A 139 3.51 -10.10 15.45
CA LEU A 139 2.57 -10.93 14.70
C LEU A 139 2.82 -12.42 15.00
N PRO A 140 1.81 -13.15 15.48
CA PRO A 140 1.96 -14.59 15.72
C PRO A 140 2.18 -15.32 14.39
N SER A 141 3.03 -16.35 14.43
CA SER A 141 3.19 -17.27 13.31
C SER A 141 1.93 -18.12 13.17
N TYR A 142 1.57 -18.48 11.93
CA TYR A 142 0.44 -19.37 11.70
C TYR A 142 0.80 -20.78 12.22
N PRO A 143 0.09 -21.29 13.23
CA PRO A 143 0.41 -22.59 13.81
C PRO A 143 -0.04 -23.74 12.89
N SER A 144 0.80 -24.76 12.75
CA SER A 144 0.47 -25.96 11.97
C SER A 144 -0.61 -26.82 12.64
N ASP A 145 -0.68 -26.78 13.96
CA ASP A 145 -1.67 -27.53 14.76
C ASP A 145 -2.66 -26.56 15.42
N LYS A 146 -3.97 -26.84 15.29
CA LYS A 146 -5.02 -26.03 15.92
C LYS A 146 -4.90 -25.97 17.44
N ASN A 147 -4.39 -27.04 18.07
CA ASN A 147 -4.18 -27.10 19.53
C ASN A 147 -3.04 -26.18 20.02
N LYS A 148 -2.26 -25.59 19.11
CA LYS A 148 -1.20 -24.60 19.41
C LYS A 148 -1.65 -23.18 19.11
N TRP A 149 -2.92 -22.97 18.78
CA TRP A 149 -3.46 -21.62 18.59
C TRP A 149 -3.36 -20.86 19.91
N LEU A 150 -2.77 -19.66 19.83
CA LEU A 150 -2.69 -18.79 21.00
C LEU A 150 -4.10 -18.43 21.44
N LEU A 151 -4.36 -18.51 22.74
CA LEU A 151 -5.60 -18.09 23.36
C LEU A 151 -5.40 -16.70 23.98
N ASP A 152 -6.40 -15.85 23.85
CA ASP A 152 -6.50 -14.64 24.64
C ASP A 152 -6.75 -15.04 26.11
N PRO A 153 -5.88 -14.64 27.06
CA PRO A 153 -6.04 -15.01 28.46
C PRO A 153 -7.32 -14.43 29.09
N ALA A 154 -7.88 -13.35 28.56
CA ALA A 154 -9.07 -12.71 29.12
C ALA A 154 -10.36 -13.39 28.65
N THR A 155 -10.45 -13.77 27.38
CA THR A 155 -11.67 -14.34 26.78
C THR A 155 -11.61 -15.86 26.61
N ASN A 156 -10.42 -16.45 26.72
CA ASN A 156 -10.14 -17.85 26.39
C ASN A 156 -10.53 -18.21 24.93
N GLU A 157 -10.56 -17.20 24.05
CA GLU A 157 -10.79 -17.38 22.62
C GLU A 157 -9.48 -17.43 21.86
N HIS A 158 -9.47 -18.11 20.73
CA HIS A 158 -8.27 -18.15 19.89
C HIS A 158 -7.99 -16.79 19.24
N LEU A 159 -6.75 -16.34 19.37
CA LEU A 159 -6.26 -15.14 18.72
C LEU A 159 -6.34 -15.28 17.19
N MET A 160 -6.73 -14.19 16.55
CA MET A 160 -6.76 -14.09 15.09
C MET A 160 -5.34 -14.27 14.52
N CYS A 161 -5.18 -15.26 13.62
CA CYS A 161 -3.91 -15.62 13.01
C CYS A 161 -4.04 -15.59 11.48
N PHE A 162 -3.03 -15.07 10.78
CA PHE A 162 -3.00 -15.02 9.32
C PHE A 162 -1.98 -16.01 8.73
N ARG A 163 -2.35 -16.62 7.61
CA ARG A 163 -1.43 -17.40 6.76
C ARG A 163 -0.61 -16.44 5.93
N TRP A 164 0.45 -15.88 6.53
CA TRP A 164 1.28 -14.85 5.91
C TRP A 164 2.03 -15.30 4.65
N THR A 165 2.19 -16.61 4.42
CA THR A 165 2.75 -17.15 3.17
C THR A 165 1.75 -17.20 2.03
N GLU A 166 0.45 -16.98 2.31
CA GLU A 166 -0.63 -17.13 1.36
C GLU A 166 -1.30 -15.77 1.03
N SER A 167 -2.14 -15.77 -0.01
CA SER A 167 -2.86 -14.58 -0.44
C SER A 167 -3.91 -14.15 0.59
N HIS A 168 -4.23 -12.85 0.60
CA HIS A 168 -5.37 -12.30 1.34
C HIS A 168 -6.72 -12.91 0.90
N GLN A 169 -6.77 -13.48 -0.30
CA GLN A 169 -7.95 -14.17 -0.85
C GLN A 169 -8.10 -15.62 -0.35
N HIS A 170 -7.09 -16.17 0.33
CA HIS A 170 -7.25 -17.48 0.97
C HIS A 170 -8.41 -17.41 1.98
N SER A 171 -9.24 -18.47 2.04
CA SER A 171 -10.48 -18.49 2.83
C SER A 171 -10.30 -18.02 4.27
N ASP A 172 -9.29 -18.56 4.97
CA ASP A 172 -8.96 -18.17 6.36
C ASP A 172 -8.58 -16.68 6.47
N ASN A 173 -7.72 -16.20 5.56
CA ASN A 173 -7.24 -14.82 5.57
C ASN A 173 -8.37 -13.84 5.25
N HIS A 174 -9.20 -14.19 4.27
CA HIS A 174 -10.37 -13.41 3.87
C HIS A 174 -11.39 -13.32 5.01
N ALA A 175 -11.71 -14.43 5.66
CA ALA A 175 -12.59 -14.45 6.83
C ALA A 175 -12.06 -13.56 7.97
N ASN A 176 -10.75 -13.60 8.23
CA ASN A 176 -10.13 -12.73 9.23
C ASN A 176 -10.14 -11.25 8.83
N ILE A 177 -9.94 -10.92 7.55
CA ILE A 177 -10.08 -9.54 7.04
C ILE A 177 -11.50 -9.02 7.26
N LEU A 178 -12.53 -9.83 6.94
CA LEU A 178 -13.93 -9.47 7.18
C LEU A 178 -14.22 -9.26 8.68
N ARG A 179 -13.64 -10.07 9.55
CA ARG A 179 -13.73 -9.88 11.01
C ARG A 179 -13.12 -8.55 11.45
N ILE A 180 -11.95 -8.19 10.92
CA ILE A 180 -11.33 -6.88 11.20
C ILE A 180 -12.22 -5.73 10.73
N ILE A 181 -12.77 -5.82 9.52
CA ILE A 181 -13.69 -4.80 8.97
C ILE A 181 -14.91 -4.64 9.88
N THR A 182 -15.53 -5.76 10.27
CA THR A 182 -16.69 -5.76 11.18
C THR A 182 -16.35 -5.10 12.51
N TYR A 183 -15.20 -5.44 13.09
CA TYR A 183 -14.73 -4.85 14.34
C TYR A 183 -14.50 -3.33 14.22
N ILE A 184 -13.88 -2.88 13.11
CA ILE A 184 -13.71 -1.45 12.83
C ILE A 184 -15.06 -0.75 12.78
N CYS A 185 -16.03 -1.28 12.04
CA CYS A 185 -17.34 -0.67 11.93
C CYS A 185 -18.07 -0.58 13.30
N GLN A 186 -17.92 -1.59 14.16
CA GLN A 186 -18.61 -1.64 15.45
C GLN A 186 -17.94 -0.80 16.55
N HIS A 187 -16.60 -0.73 16.57
CA HIS A 187 -15.84 -0.21 17.71
C HIS A 187 -14.95 0.99 17.39
N SER A 188 -14.91 1.44 16.15
CA SER A 188 -14.10 2.59 15.71
C SER A 188 -14.30 3.85 16.54
N THR A 189 -15.53 4.21 16.89
CA THR A 189 -15.85 5.40 17.67
C THR A 189 -15.38 5.30 19.12
N THR A 190 -15.32 4.08 19.67
CA THR A 190 -14.74 3.81 20.98
C THR A 190 -13.23 3.98 20.97
N VAL A 191 -12.56 3.54 19.89
CA VAL A 191 -11.10 3.64 19.74
C VAL A 191 -10.65 5.06 19.35
N CYS A 192 -11.41 5.72 18.48
CA CYS A 192 -11.14 7.05 17.96
C CYS A 192 -12.47 7.76 17.65
N ALA A 193 -12.92 8.62 18.57
CA ALA A 193 -14.23 9.27 18.50
C ALA A 193 -14.51 10.02 17.18
N GLY A 194 -13.47 10.58 16.53
CA GLY A 194 -13.60 11.31 15.26
C GLY A 194 -13.87 10.44 14.02
N THR A 195 -13.84 9.12 14.13
CA THR A 195 -13.97 8.19 12.98
C THR A 195 -15.40 7.97 12.51
N GLY A 196 -16.40 8.26 13.36
CA GLY A 196 -17.81 7.97 13.08
C GLY A 196 -18.32 8.58 11.76
N PRO A 197 -18.08 9.88 11.47
CA PRO A 197 -18.47 10.48 10.19
C PRO A 197 -17.78 9.82 8.99
N ALA A 198 -16.46 9.64 9.05
CA ALA A 198 -15.70 9.03 7.97
C ALA A 198 -16.14 7.58 7.67
N LEU A 199 -16.47 6.78 8.70
CA LEU A 199 -16.93 5.41 8.49
C LEU A 199 -18.35 5.31 7.92
N ARG A 200 -19.17 6.35 8.08
CA ARG A 200 -20.50 6.41 7.47
C ARG A 200 -20.42 6.70 5.97
N ASP A 201 -19.45 7.52 5.59
CA ASP A 201 -19.31 8.02 4.24
C ASP A 201 -18.41 7.13 3.36
N ILE A 202 -17.47 6.38 3.97
CA ILE A 202 -16.63 5.43 3.25
C ILE A 202 -17.44 4.23 2.75
N SER A 203 -17.18 3.83 1.51
CA SER A 203 -17.76 2.61 0.95
C SER A 203 -17.13 1.36 1.58
N ASP A 204 -17.92 0.28 1.73
CA ASP A 204 -17.42 -1.02 2.21
C ASP A 204 -16.24 -1.54 1.38
N LYS A 205 -16.27 -1.28 0.07
CA LYS A 205 -15.22 -1.64 -0.88
C LYS A 205 -13.91 -0.90 -0.57
N ASP A 206 -13.99 0.39 -0.30
CA ASP A 206 -12.81 1.21 0.01
C ASP A 206 -12.22 0.85 1.38
N LEU A 207 -13.09 0.60 2.37
CA LEU A 207 -12.67 0.10 3.68
C LEU A 207 -11.98 -1.25 3.57
N CYS A 208 -12.56 -2.19 2.82
CA CYS A 208 -11.95 -3.50 2.54
C CYS A 208 -10.59 -3.34 1.85
N THR A 209 -10.51 -2.49 0.83
CA THR A 209 -9.25 -2.19 0.13
C THR A 209 -8.19 -1.66 1.07
N CYS A 210 -8.57 -0.79 2.02
CA CYS A 210 -7.70 -0.27 3.07
C CYS A 210 -7.11 -1.38 3.96
N VAL A 211 -7.96 -2.29 4.45
CA VAL A 211 -7.53 -3.40 5.30
C VAL A 211 -6.64 -4.37 4.52
N VAL A 212 -7.02 -4.72 3.29
CA VAL A 212 -6.22 -5.58 2.40
C VAL A 212 -4.84 -4.98 2.12
N LYS A 213 -4.78 -3.67 1.85
CA LYS A 213 -3.50 -2.98 1.63
C LYS A 213 -2.61 -3.04 2.87
N LYS A 214 -3.17 -2.87 4.06
CA LYS A 214 -2.43 -3.04 5.33
C LYS A 214 -1.92 -4.47 5.51
N TYR A 215 -2.74 -5.48 5.22
CA TYR A 215 -2.31 -6.88 5.21
C TYR A 215 -1.11 -7.10 4.28
N GLN A 216 -1.20 -6.62 3.04
CA GLN A 216 -0.13 -6.75 2.04
C GLN A 216 1.16 -6.03 2.46
N ASP A 217 1.05 -4.84 3.05
CA ASP A 217 2.19 -4.10 3.60
C ASP A 217 2.87 -4.88 4.73
N LEU A 218 2.10 -5.48 5.64
CA LEU A 218 2.62 -6.33 6.71
C LEU A 218 3.30 -7.59 6.17
N GLN A 219 2.65 -8.28 5.23
CA GLN A 219 3.22 -9.44 4.54
C GLN A 219 4.56 -9.09 3.88
N LYS A 220 4.63 -7.96 3.18
CA LYS A 220 5.87 -7.46 2.56
C LYS A 220 6.95 -7.15 3.60
N ASN A 221 6.58 -6.59 4.75
CA ASN A 221 7.52 -6.32 5.84
C ASN A 221 8.05 -7.61 6.48
N LEU A 222 7.20 -8.62 6.63
CA LEU A 222 7.58 -9.96 7.11
C LEU A 222 8.60 -10.63 6.18
N TRP A 223 8.39 -10.55 4.86
CA TRP A 223 9.35 -11.02 3.85
C TRP A 223 10.70 -10.29 3.95
N LYS A 224 10.68 -8.96 4.05
CA LYS A 224 11.91 -8.15 4.19
C LYS A 224 12.68 -8.48 5.46
N ALA A 225 11.98 -8.83 6.53
CA ALA A 225 12.57 -9.23 7.80
C ALA A 225 13.06 -10.70 7.82
N GLY A 226 12.87 -11.46 6.73
CA GLY A 226 13.25 -12.88 6.67
C GLY A 226 12.44 -13.79 7.59
N ARG A 227 11.25 -13.35 8.03
CA ARG A 227 10.36 -14.14 8.92
C ARG A 227 9.51 -15.15 8.16
N LEU A 228 9.38 -14.99 6.85
CA LEU A 228 8.69 -15.93 5.97
C LEU A 228 9.74 -16.63 5.11
N SER A 229 9.63 -17.95 5.00
CA SER A 229 10.44 -18.77 4.10
C SER A 229 9.69 -18.98 2.77
N GLY A 230 10.40 -18.83 1.65
CA GLY A 230 9.83 -19.00 0.30
C GLY A 230 10.00 -17.77 -0.61
N HIS A 231 9.47 -17.85 -1.83
CA HIS A 231 9.34 -16.68 -2.71
C HIS A 231 7.99 -15.98 -2.44
N PRO A 232 7.94 -14.64 -2.44
CA PRO A 232 6.68 -13.92 -2.34
C PRO A 232 5.79 -14.32 -3.52
N VAL A 233 4.60 -14.87 -3.22
CA VAL A 233 3.56 -15.07 -4.21
C VAL A 233 3.06 -13.68 -4.60
N VAL A 234 3.69 -13.07 -5.60
CA VAL A 234 3.20 -11.84 -6.20
C VAL A 234 1.93 -12.21 -6.95
N PRO A 235 0.76 -11.63 -6.62
CA PRO A 235 -0.43 -11.84 -7.42
C PRO A 235 -0.15 -11.27 -8.81
N LEU A 236 -0.05 -12.13 -9.83
CA LEU A 236 -0.10 -11.71 -11.22
C LEU A 236 -1.52 -11.20 -11.50
N THR A 237 -1.79 -9.94 -11.16
CA THR A 237 -2.77 -9.15 -11.91
C THR A 237 -2.01 -8.40 -12.99
N ALA A 238 -1.56 -9.14 -14.00
CA ALA A 238 -1.31 -8.62 -15.32
C ALA A 238 -2.37 -9.25 -16.23
N VAL A 239 -3.20 -8.38 -16.78
CA VAL A 239 -4.35 -8.68 -17.62
C VAL A 239 -3.96 -9.64 -18.75
N ALA A 240 -4.83 -10.61 -18.98
CA ALA A 240 -4.77 -11.58 -20.06
C ALA A 240 -4.58 -10.93 -21.44
N SER A 241 -3.76 -11.55 -22.27
CA SER A 241 -4.02 -11.61 -23.70
C SER A 241 -3.79 -13.05 -24.13
N THR A 242 -4.90 -13.76 -24.26
CA THR A 242 -5.03 -15.01 -25.01
C THR A 242 -4.66 -14.77 -26.46
N VAL A 243 -3.72 -15.56 -26.97
CA VAL A 243 -3.70 -16.00 -28.37
C VAL A 243 -3.14 -17.40 -28.34
N GLU A 244 -4.00 -18.35 -28.71
CA GLU A 244 -3.62 -19.70 -29.05
C GLU A 244 -2.85 -19.66 -30.37
N ASP A 245 -1.70 -20.33 -30.42
CA ASP A 245 -1.28 -21.03 -31.63
C ASP A 245 -0.34 -22.18 -31.26
N ASP A 246 -0.51 -23.25 -32.00
CA ASP A 246 -0.04 -24.62 -31.80
C ASP A 246 1.42 -24.78 -32.29
N LEU A 247 1.99 -25.98 -32.11
CA LEU A 247 3.24 -26.54 -32.68
C LEU A 247 4.41 -26.84 -31.70
N LEU A 248 4.33 -28.06 -31.15
CA LEU A 248 5.34 -29.14 -31.25
C LEU A 248 6.85 -28.83 -30.99
N GLY A 249 7.26 -28.99 -29.71
CA GLY A 249 8.49 -29.65 -29.15
C GLY A 249 9.92 -29.42 -29.71
N PRO A 250 10.96 -30.03 -29.12
CA PRO A 250 11.25 -30.29 -27.70
C PRO A 250 12.65 -29.76 -27.27
N SER A 251 13.00 -29.95 -25.99
CA SER A 251 14.36 -29.86 -25.39
C SER A 251 14.85 -28.47 -24.98
N ALA A 252 14.80 -28.20 -23.67
CA ALA A 252 15.48 -27.07 -23.05
C ALA A 252 16.40 -27.56 -21.93
N GLN A 253 17.71 -27.41 -22.15
CA GLN A 253 18.73 -27.48 -21.11
C GLN A 253 18.56 -26.35 -20.10
N PRO A 254 19.04 -26.50 -18.86
CA PRO A 254 18.98 -25.44 -17.85
C PRO A 254 19.93 -24.29 -18.23
N VAL A 255 19.37 -23.18 -18.71
CA VAL A 255 20.12 -21.93 -18.91
C VAL A 255 20.40 -21.33 -17.54
N ALA A 256 21.68 -21.25 -17.19
CA ALA A 256 22.17 -20.60 -15.99
C ALA A 256 21.76 -19.11 -16.00
N VAL A 257 20.91 -18.73 -15.05
CA VAL A 257 20.52 -17.34 -14.81
C VAL A 257 21.75 -16.58 -14.31
N MET A 258 22.32 -15.73 -15.17
CA MET A 258 23.36 -14.80 -14.76
C MET A 258 22.82 -13.81 -13.73
N ALA A 259 23.49 -13.76 -12.58
CA ALA A 259 23.20 -12.81 -11.51
C ALA A 259 23.36 -11.38 -12.02
N THR A 260 22.25 -10.69 -12.26
CA THR A 260 22.26 -9.25 -12.55
C THR A 260 22.76 -8.50 -11.31
N SER A 261 23.82 -7.72 -11.50
CA SER A 261 24.45 -6.91 -10.46
C SER A 261 23.45 -5.93 -9.84
N ARG A 262 23.49 -5.87 -8.50
CA ARG A 262 22.65 -5.05 -7.63
C ARG A 262 22.69 -3.58 -8.07
N ALA A 263 21.61 -3.09 -8.67
CA ALA A 263 21.43 -1.68 -8.94
C ALA A 263 21.59 -0.88 -7.64
N LYS A 264 22.63 -0.05 -7.56
CA LYS A 264 22.82 0.91 -6.47
C LYS A 264 21.66 1.92 -6.53
N LEU A 265 20.70 1.76 -5.63
CA LEU A 265 19.71 2.77 -5.28
C LEU A 265 20.44 4.07 -4.90
N GLN A 266 20.65 4.97 -5.86
CA GLN A 266 21.03 6.34 -5.56
C GLN A 266 19.85 7.01 -4.86
N SER A 267 20.11 7.48 -3.65
CA SER A 267 19.12 7.98 -2.70
C SER A 267 18.39 9.22 -3.22
N ARG A 268 17.14 9.07 -3.66
CA ARG A 268 16.21 10.19 -3.90
C ARG A 268 15.97 11.08 -2.66
N ALA A 269 16.40 10.64 -1.47
CA ALA A 269 16.26 11.40 -0.23
C ALA A 269 17.16 12.66 -0.16
N ARG A 270 18.33 12.65 -0.82
CA ARG A 270 19.27 13.77 -0.75
C ARG A 270 18.76 15.02 -1.47
N GLY A 271 18.14 14.84 -2.65
CA GLY A 271 17.58 15.95 -3.42
C GLY A 271 16.42 16.67 -2.72
N LYS A 272 15.61 15.96 -1.91
CA LYS A 272 14.53 16.61 -1.14
C LYS A 272 15.07 17.54 -0.05
N LEU A 273 16.16 17.15 0.61
CA LEU A 273 16.78 17.98 1.65
C LEU A 273 17.43 19.23 1.06
N GLU A 274 18.13 19.11 -0.07
CA GLU A 274 18.74 20.24 -0.78
C GLU A 274 17.69 21.25 -1.27
N VAL A 275 16.57 20.78 -1.80
CA VAL A 275 15.45 21.65 -2.21
C VAL A 275 14.86 22.39 -1.00
N HIS A 276 14.69 21.72 0.14
CA HIS A 276 14.24 22.39 1.36
C HIS A 276 15.26 23.43 1.83
N ILE A 277 16.54 23.09 1.92
CA ILE A 277 17.59 24.04 2.34
C ILE A 277 17.64 25.27 1.43
N CYS A 278 17.55 25.10 0.09
CA CYS A 278 17.51 26.22 -0.84
C CYS A 278 16.25 27.09 -0.65
N LYS A 279 15.08 26.50 -0.39
CA LYS A 279 13.86 27.27 -0.09
C LYS A 279 14.01 28.10 1.18
N TYR A 280 14.64 27.58 2.23
CA TYR A 280 14.83 28.31 3.50
C TYR A 280 15.89 29.41 3.41
N LYS A 281 16.92 29.26 2.57
CA LYS A 281 17.96 30.30 2.36
C LYS A 281 17.43 31.55 1.67
N ASN A 282 16.38 31.42 0.87
CA ASN A 282 15.79 32.53 0.11
C ASN A 282 14.64 33.24 0.86
N LEU A 283 14.38 32.89 2.13
CA LEU A 283 13.39 33.59 2.94
C LEU A 283 13.97 34.88 3.54
N PRO A 284 13.14 35.93 3.71
CA PRO A 284 13.49 37.15 4.43
C PRO A 284 14.10 36.86 5.81
N GLU A 285 15.02 37.71 6.27
CA GLU A 285 15.79 37.50 7.51
C GLU A 285 14.93 37.44 8.77
N ASP A 286 13.78 38.10 8.73
CA ASP A 286 12.76 38.18 9.78
C ASP A 286 11.74 37.04 9.75
N SER A 287 11.85 36.12 8.78
CA SER A 287 10.95 34.97 8.69
C SER A 287 11.17 33.98 9.84
N GLU A 288 10.13 33.73 10.65
CA GLU A 288 10.13 32.75 11.75
C GLU A 288 10.58 31.34 11.29
N PHE A 289 10.34 31.02 10.01
CA PHE A 289 10.69 29.74 9.40
C PHE A 289 12.20 29.58 9.10
N ARG A 290 12.96 30.68 9.04
CA ARG A 290 14.43 30.64 8.83
C ARG A 290 15.17 30.27 10.11
N MET A 291 14.61 30.53 11.30
CA MET A 291 15.28 30.32 12.59
C MET A 291 15.26 28.88 13.12
N ARG A 292 14.43 27.98 12.56
CA ARG A 292 14.30 26.58 13.04
C ARG A 292 15.37 25.62 12.51
N ILE A 293 16.29 26.07 11.66
CA ILE A 293 17.41 25.26 11.13
C ILE A 293 18.73 25.81 11.65
N ARG A 294 18.94 25.77 12.98
CA ARG A 294 20.28 25.78 13.57
C ARG A 294 20.48 24.42 14.22
N CYS A 295 21.17 23.53 13.50
CA CYS A 295 21.85 22.38 14.10
C CYS A 295 23.27 22.82 14.46
#